data_AF-A0A8X6TA76-F1
#
_entry.id   AF-A0A8X6TA76-F1
#
_cell.length_a   1.000
_cell.length_b   1.000
_cell.length_c   1.000
_cell.angle_alpha   90.00
_cell.angle_beta   90.00
_cell.angle_gamma   90.00
#
_symmetry.space_group_name_H-M   'P 1'
#
loop_
_entity.id
_entity.type
_entity.pdbx_description
1 polymer ?
#
loop_
_entity_poly.entity_id
_entity_poly.type
_entity_poly.pdbx_seq_one_letter_code
_entity_poly.pdbx_strand_id
1 'polypeptide(L)' 'MEIHVFSDASQKYYGAAVYIKVKNHERVSVNLMTSKSRVAPVKKISLSRLELLCALVAARLGTETKKVLDRKASSNIFLE' A
#
# COMPACT_ATOMS: atom_id res chain seq x y z
N MET A 1 -5.83 -13.89 6.64
CA MET A 1 -5.69 -12.44 6.37
C MET A 1 -4.75 -12.28 5.20
N GLU A 2 -5.11 -11.46 4.22
CA GLU A 2 -4.31 -11.22 3.01
C GLU A 2 -4.00 -9.73 2.89
N ILE A 3 -2.76 -9.41 2.48
CA ILE A 3 -2.34 -8.04 2.17
C ILE A 3 -2.26 -7.90 0.66
N HIS A 4 -2.99 -6.93 0.13
CA HIS A 4 -3.00 -6.61 -1.30
C HIS A 4 -2.44 -5.21 -1.51
N VAL A 5 -1.41 -5.09 -2.34
CA VAL A 5 -0.79 -3.79 -2.65
C VAL A 5 -1.08 -3.46 -4.11
N PHE A 6 -1.69 -2.29 -4.33
CA PHE A 6 -1.98 -1.76 -5.65
C PHE A 6 -1.13 -0.52 -5.89
N SER A 7 -0.73 -0.33 -7.14
CA SER A 7 0.11 0.80 -7.56
C SER A 7 -0.42 1.37 -8.86
N ASP A 8 -0.46 2.69 -8.97
CA ASP A 8 -0.87 3.39 -10.18
C ASP A 8 0.07 4.56 -10.49
N ALA A 9 0.33 4.79 -11.76
CA ALA A 9 1.24 5.82 -12.23
C ALA A 9 0.70 6.49 -13.49
N SER A 10 0.83 7.82 -13.52
CA SER A 10 0.49 8.67 -14.66
C SER A 10 1.56 9.76 -14.80
N GLN A 11 1.51 10.53 -15.88
CA GLN A 11 2.40 11.68 -16.04
C GLN A 11 2.14 12.81 -15.03
N LYS A 12 1.08 12.73 -14.22
CA LYS A 12 0.74 13.74 -13.20
C LYS A 12 1.05 13.27 -11.78
N TYR A 13 0.95 11.98 -11.51
CA TYR A 13 1.13 11.42 -10.17
C TYR A 13 1.59 9.97 -10.24
N TYR A 14 2.13 9.47 -9.14
CA TYR A 14 2.33 8.05 -8.93
C TYR A 14 2.11 7.70 -7.45
N GLY A 15 1.58 6.53 -7.15
CA GLY A 15 1.27 6.15 -5.78
C GLY A 15 0.78 4.73 -5.60
N ALA A 16 0.78 4.29 -4.36
CA ALA A 16 0.37 2.95 -3.99
C ALA A 16 -0.63 2.96 -2.83
N ALA A 17 -1.47 1.92 -2.76
CA ALA A 17 -2.44 1.70 -1.70
C ALA A 17 -2.36 0.25 -1.23
N VAL A 18 -2.46 0.03 0.07
CA VAL A 18 -2.45 -1.28 0.71
C VAL A 18 -3.84 -1.56 1.28
N TYR A 19 -4.44 -2.64 0.84
CA TYR A 19 -5.70 -3.16 1.36
C TYR A 19 -5.44 -4.42 2.17
N ILE A 20 -6.17 -4.58 3.27
CA ILE A 20 -6.21 -5.83 4.02
C ILE A 20 -7.56 -6.49 3.80
N LYS A 21 -7.50 -7.74 3.36
CA LYS A 21 -8.67 -8.61 3.24
C LYS A 21 -8.67 -9.59 4.39
N VAL A 22 -9.74 -9.56 5.18
CA VAL A 22 -9.99 -10.51 6.27
C VAL A 22 -11.21 -11.34 5.90
N LYS A 23 -10.99 -12.66 5.78
CA LYS A 23 -12.06 -13.64 5.59
C LYS A 23 -12.28 -14.36 6.91
N ASN A 24 -13.46 -14.16 7.48
CA ASN A 24 -14.01 -14.99 8.56
C ASN A 24 -15.02 -15.97 7.96
N HIS A 25 -15.45 -16.96 8.73
CA HIS A 25 -16.29 -18.10 8.29
C HIS A 25 -17.33 -17.75 7.21
N GLU A 26 -18.09 -16.67 7.38
CA GLU A 26 -19.15 -16.26 6.42
C GLU A 26 -18.98 -14.84 5.86
N ARG A 27 -17.97 -14.08 6.29
CA ARG A 27 -17.82 -12.66 5.90
C ARG A 27 -16.43 -12.35 5.40
N VAL A 28 -16.38 -11.69 4.25
CA VAL A 28 -15.17 -11.09 3.70
C VAL A 28 -15.26 -9.58 3.91
N SER A 29 -14.27 -9.01 4.59
CA SER A 29 -14.11 -7.55 4.71
C SER A 29 -12.81 -7.14 4.02
N VAL A 30 -12.85 -6.02 3.30
CA VAL A 30 -11.68 -5.42 2.65
C VAL A 30 -11.61 -3.98 3.12
N ASN A 31 -10.50 -3.60 3.75
CA ASN A 31 -10.30 -2.26 4.29
C ASN A 31 -9.01 -1.66 3.73
N LEU A 32 -9.04 -0.36 3.43
CA LEU A 32 -7.84 0.39 3.10
C LEU A 32 -7.03 0.60 4.38
N MET A 33 -5.83 0.03 4.42
CA MET A 33 -4.93 0.11 5.57
C MET A 33 -4.08 1.37 5.52
N THR A 34 -3.46 1.64 4.37
CA THR A 34 -2.59 2.80 4.16
C THR A 34 -2.42 3.09 2.68
N SER A 35 -2.06 4.33 2.33
CA SER A 35 -1.75 4.73 0.97
C SER A 35 -0.66 5.80 0.96
N LYS A 36 0.04 5.91 -0.18
CA LYS A 36 1.06 6.92 -0.40
C LYS A 36 1.08 7.35 -1.86
N SER A 37 0.81 8.62 -2.10
CA SER A 37 0.88 9.25 -3.41
C SER A 37 1.97 10.31 -3.47
N ARG A 38 2.44 10.61 -4.68
CA ARG A 38 3.42 11.65 -4.98
C ARG A 38 3.07 12.32 -6.30
N VAL A 39 3.28 13.63 -6.38
CA VAL A 39 3.16 14.38 -7.63
C VAL A 39 4.34 14.01 -8.53
N ALA A 40 4.09 13.84 -9.83
CA ALA A 40 5.15 13.59 -10.79
C ALA A 40 6.14 14.78 -10.82
N PRO A 41 7.44 14.55 -11.03
CA PRO A 41 8.41 15.64 -11.09
C PRO A 41 8.07 16.67 -12.17
N VAL A 42 8.36 17.95 -11.92
CA VAL A 42 8.15 19.03 -12.90
C VAL A 42 8.94 18.76 -14.19
N LYS A 43 10.13 18.17 -14.06
CA LYS A 43 10.87 17.65 -15.21
C LYS A 43 10.18 16.40 -15.73
N LYS A 44 9.71 16.45 -16.98
CA LYS A 44 9.12 15.29 -17.65
C LYS A 44 10.07 14.10 -17.62
N ILE A 45 9.59 13.02 -17.03
CA ILE A 45 10.21 11.69 -17.07
C ILE A 45 9.24 10.74 -17.78
N SER A 46 9.77 9.67 -18.37
CA SER A 46 8.95 8.71 -19.10
C SER A 46 7.95 8.00 -18.17
N LEU A 47 6.82 7.57 -18.73
CA LEU A 47 5.80 6.83 -18.00
C LEU A 47 6.40 5.56 -17.36
N SER A 48 7.23 4.82 -18.08
CA SER A 48 7.90 3.63 -17.56
C SER A 48 8.78 3.90 -16.33
N ARG A 49 9.41 5.08 -16.23
CA ARG A 49 10.15 5.47 -15.03
C ARG A 49 9.22 5.78 -13.87
N LEU A 50 8.08 6.41 -14.13
CA LEU A 50 7.05 6.69 -13.12
C LEU A 50 6.43 5.39 -12.59
N GLU A 51 6.14 4.43 -13.47
CA GLU A 51 5.68 3.08 -13.10
C GLU A 51 6.68 2.36 -12.20
N LEU A 52 7.98 2.41 -12.54
CA LEU A 52 9.04 1.84 -11.71
C LEU A 52 9.13 2.52 -10.33
N LEU A 53 9.06 3.85 -10.28
CA LEU A 53 9.03 4.59 -9.01
C LEU A 53 7.80 4.23 -8.18
N CYS A 54 6.66 4.03 -8.84
CA CYS A 54 5.43 3.61 -8.20
C CYS A 54 5.54 2.22 -7.60
N ALA A 55 6.08 1.26 -8.34
CA ALA A 55 6.36 -0.10 -7.87
C ALA A 55 7.32 -0.08 -6.66
N LEU A 56 8.33 0.79 -6.66
CA LEU A 56 9.22 0.98 -5.52
C LEU A 56 8.48 1.51 -4.28
N VAL A 57 7.59 2.50 -4.46
CA VAL A 57 6.75 3.01 -3.38
C VAL A 57 5.84 1.91 -2.84
N ALA A 58 5.21 1.13 -3.72
CA ALA A 58 4.37 -0.01 -3.36
C ALA A 58 5.14 -1.06 -2.55
N ALA A 59 6.31 -1.49 -3.02
CA ALA A 59 7.13 -2.50 -2.34
C ALA A 59 7.56 -2.05 -0.94
N ARG A 60 7.96 -0.76 -0.80
CA ARG A 60 8.31 -0.17 0.51
C ARG A 60 7.09 -0.09 1.41
N LEU A 61 5.97 0.44 0.91
CA LEU A 61 4.74 0.59 1.69
C LEU A 61 4.21 -0.77 2.18
N GLY A 62 4.22 -1.79 1.32
CA GLY A 62 3.85 -3.15 1.68
C GLY A 62 4.78 -3.75 2.74
N THR A 63 6.10 -3.55 2.60
CA THR A 63 7.09 -4.04 3.57
C THR A 63 6.92 -3.39 4.95
N GLU A 64 6.74 -2.07 5.01
CA GLU A 64 6.52 -1.36 6.27
C GLU A 64 5.18 -1.74 6.91
N THR A 65 4.12 -1.87 6.10
CA THR A 65 2.80 -2.31 6.59
C THR A 65 2.88 -3.71 7.19
N LYS A 66 3.58 -4.64 6.52
CA LYS A 66 3.80 -6.00 7.03
C LYS A 66 4.54 -5.98 8.37
N LYS A 67 5.63 -5.22 8.49
CA LYS A 67 6.38 -5.08 9.75
C LYS A 67 5.51 -4.58 10.90
N VAL A 68 4.67 -3.57 10.66
CA VAL A 68 3.76 -3.03 11.68
C VAL A 68 2.71 -4.06 12.08
N LEU A 69 2.16 -4.80 11.12
CA LEU A 69 1.16 -5.83 11.38
C LEU A 69 1.74 -7.01 12.17
N ASP A 70 2.94 -7.46 11.80
CA ASP A 70 3.66 -8.53 12.51
C ASP A 70 3.99 -8.12 13.96
N ARG A 71 4.34 -6.84 14.20
CA ARG A 71 4.51 -6.31 15.57
C ARG A 71 3.20 -6.28 16.36
N LYS A 72 2.10 -5.85 15.73
CA LYS A 72 0.80 -5.74 16.39
C LYS A 72 0.18 -7.11 16.69
N ALA A 73 0.49 -8.14 15.91
CA ALA A 73 0.11 -9.51 16.23
C ALA A 73 0.75 -10.03 17.55
N SER A 74 1.91 -9.48 17.94
CA SER A 74 2.58 -9.79 19.22
C SER A 74 2.18 -8.87 20.37
N SER A 75 1.34 -7.88 20.14
CA SER A 75 0.86 -6.96 21.17
C SER A 75 -0.64 -6.74 20.97
N ASN A 76 -1.46 -7.44 21.76
CA ASN A 76 -2.89 -7.18 21.88
C ASN A 76 -3.11 -5.77 22.43
N ILE A 77 -2.96 -4.75 21.60
CA ILE A 77 -3.33 -3.38 21.92
C ILE A 77 -4.73 -3.18 21.34
N PHE A 78 -5.71 -3.50 22.16
CA PHE A 78 -7.05 -2.95 22.05
C PHE A 78 -6.95 -1.46 22.37
N LEU A 79 -7.38 -0.61 21.46
CA LEU A 79 -7.67 0.79 21.76
C LEU A 79 -9.16 0.96 21.51
N GLU A 80 -9.90 1.23 22.58
CA GLU A 80 -11.23 1.84 22.54
C GLU A 80 -11.17 3.24 21.95
#